data_AF-A0A497SB11-F1
#
_entry.id   AF-A0A497SB11-F1
#
_cell.length_a   1.000
_cell.length_b   1.000
_cell.length_c   1.000
_cell.angle_alpha   90.00
_cell.angle_beta   90.00
_cell.angle_gamma   90.00
#
_symmetry.space_group_name_H-M   'P 1'
#
loop_
_entity.id
_entity.type
_entity.pdbx_description
1 polymer ?
#
loop_
_entity_poly.entity_id
_entity_poly.type
_entity_poly.pdbx_seq_one_letter_code
_entity_poly.pdbx_strand_id
1 'polypeptide(L)'
;MDEDKKILVEFYIREGEYSPVCRFEFPHQSFIYSILESTPVNEQKKYKFYFFNNILVSNNYSKDVLKFLKKGAKKAGFEIEFVEKKR
;
A
#
# COMPACT_ATOMS: atom_id res chain seq x y z
N MET A 1 -20.30 9.42 15.03
CA MET A 1 -20.56 8.20 14.24
C MET A 1 -19.66 8.32 13.05
N ASP A 2 -18.41 7.96 13.22
CA ASP A 2 -17.42 8.01 12.14
C ASP A 2 -17.63 6.76 11.31
N GLU A 3 -18.22 6.94 10.12
CA GLU A 3 -18.19 5.91 9.09
C GLU A 3 -16.74 5.46 8.94
N ASP A 4 -16.46 4.18 9.20
CA ASP A 4 -15.18 3.56 8.87
C ASP A 4 -14.88 3.86 7.40
N LYS A 5 -13.97 4.82 7.15
CA LYS A 5 -13.60 5.23 5.80
C LYS A 5 -12.87 4.07 5.14
N LYS A 6 -13.61 3.25 4.40
CA LYS A 6 -13.05 2.18 3.57
C LYS A 6 -12.54 2.75 2.26
N ILE A 7 -11.25 2.56 2.04
CA ILE A 7 -10.53 3.02 0.87
C ILE A 7 -10.24 1.83 -0.02
N LEU A 8 -10.78 1.85 -1.24
CA LEU A 8 -10.47 0.86 -2.26
C LEU A 8 -9.09 1.17 -2.85
N VAL A 9 -8.19 0.19 -2.77
CA VAL A 9 -6.85 0.26 -3.33
C VAL A 9 -6.73 -0.85 -4.36
N GLU A 10 -6.60 -0.46 -5.61
CA GLU A 10 -6.36 -1.41 -6.67
C GLU A 10 -4.89 -1.82 -6.63
N PHE A 11 -4.60 -3.10 -6.84
CA PHE A 11 -3.21 -3.55 -6.90
C PHE A 11 -2.96 -4.49 -8.07
N TYR A 12 -1.73 -4.45 -8.55
CA TYR A 12 -1.25 -5.28 -9.65
C TYR A 12 0.12 -5.83 -9.29
N ILE A 13 0.25 -7.17 -9.34
CA ILE A 13 1.50 -7.87 -9.12
C ILE A 13 2.11 -8.21 -10.49
N ARG A 14 3.38 -7.82 -10.67
CA ARG A 14 4.21 -8.25 -11.78
C ARG A 14 5.27 -9.20 -11.23
N GLU A 15 5.17 -10.47 -11.61
CA GLU A 15 6.25 -11.43 -11.38
C GLU A 15 7.37 -11.16 -12.40
N GLY A 16 8.52 -10.67 -11.93
CA GLY A 16 9.73 -10.52 -12.74
C GLY A 16 10.78 -11.56 -12.36
N GLU A 17 11.80 -11.75 -13.20
CA GLU A 17 12.87 -12.74 -12.98
C GLU A 17 13.62 -12.57 -11.65
N TYR A 18 13.68 -11.34 -11.11
CA TYR A 18 14.48 -11.03 -9.92
C TYR A 18 13.68 -10.97 -8.62
N SER A 19 12.47 -10.40 -8.64
CA SER A 19 11.56 -10.29 -7.47
C SER A 19 10.16 -9.84 -7.93
N PRO A 20 9.09 -10.25 -7.24
CA PRO A 20 7.75 -9.74 -7.51
C PRO A 20 7.68 -8.25 -7.17
N VAL A 21 7.12 -7.47 -8.10
CA VAL A 21 6.86 -6.04 -7.93
C VAL A 21 5.35 -5.85 -7.83
N CYS A 22 4.89 -5.11 -6.83
CA CYS A 22 3.47 -4.77 -6.71
C CYS A 22 3.26 -3.27 -6.80
N ARG A 23 2.26 -2.87 -7.58
CA ARG A 23 1.78 -1.49 -7.67
C ARG A 23 0.45 -1.40 -6.95
N PHE A 24 0.32 -0.44 -6.05
CA PHE A 24 -0.88 -0.11 -5.30
C PHE A 24 -1.35 1.26 -5.75
N GLU A 25 -2.53 1.33 -6.36
CA GLU A 25 -3.16 2.54 -6.83
C GLU A 25 -4.22 2.97 -5.80
N PHE A 26 -3.94 4.07 -5.12
CA PHE A 26 -4.83 4.69 -4.15
C PHE A 26 -5.74 5.69 -4.85
N PRO A 27 -6.91 6.01 -4.28
CA PRO A 27 -7.79 7.03 -4.86
C PRO A 27 -7.19 8.44 -4.72
N HIS A 28 -6.33 8.66 -3.73
CA HIS A 28 -5.61 9.92 -3.56
C HIS A 28 -4.26 9.71 -2.87
N GLN A 29 -3.25 10.50 -3.22
CA GLN A 29 -1.90 10.40 -2.68
C GLN A 29 -1.83 10.64 -1.16
N SER A 30 -2.77 11.40 -0.59
CA SER A 30 -2.85 11.67 0.86
C SER A 30 -2.92 10.38 1.68
N PHE A 31 -3.59 9.33 1.18
CA PHE A 31 -3.66 8.05 1.88
C PHE A 31 -2.29 7.37 1.99
N ILE A 32 -1.47 7.46 0.95
CA ILE A 32 -0.10 6.95 0.97
C ILE A 32 0.70 7.69 2.03
N TYR A 33 0.65 9.02 2.03
CA TYR A 33 1.33 9.84 3.02
C TYR A 33 0.90 9.50 4.45
N SER A 34 -0.40 9.43 4.72
CA SER A 34 -0.90 9.08 6.05
C SER A 34 -0.44 7.71 6.53
N ILE A 35 -0.38 6.70 5.65
CA ILE A 35 0.14 5.36 5.97
C ILE A 35 1.64 5.42 6.31
N LEU A 36 2.43 6.10 5.47
CA LEU A 36 3.87 6.20 5.66
C LEU A 36 4.22 7.02 6.91
N GLU A 37 3.52 8.12 7.20
CA GLU A 37 3.69 8.89 8.43
C GLU A 37 3.28 8.11 9.68
N SER A 38 2.29 7.24 9.56
CA SER A 38 1.79 6.40 10.67
C SER A 38 2.61 5.12 10.93
N THR A 39 3.68 4.88 10.17
CA THR A 39 4.48 3.65 10.23
C THR A 39 5.97 3.91 10.44
N PRO A 40 6.71 3.02 11.13
CA PRO A 40 8.15 3.20 11.36
C PRO A 40 8.95 3.11 10.06
N VAL A 41 9.89 4.05 9.85
CA VAL A 41 10.77 4.10 8.66
C VAL A 41 11.56 2.79 8.46
N ASN A 42 11.95 2.10 9.54
CA ASN A 42 12.66 0.83 9.47
C ASN A 42 11.82 -0.31 8.88
N GLU A 43 10.50 -0.30 9.11
CA GLU A 43 9.59 -1.27 8.48
C GLU A 43 9.38 -0.93 7.00
N GLN A 44 9.25 0.36 6.65
CA GLN A 44 9.09 0.82 5.27
C GLN A 44 10.26 0.40 4.37
N LYS A 45 11.51 0.50 4.86
CA LYS A 45 12.72 0.15 4.12
C LYS A 45 12.75 -1.31 3.65
N LYS A 46 12.08 -2.23 4.36
CA LYS A 46 12.04 -3.68 4.02
C LYS A 46 11.36 -3.94 2.68
N TYR A 47 10.36 -3.12 2.34
CA TYR A 47 9.51 -3.31 1.17
C TYR A 47 9.97 -2.53 -0.07
N LYS A 48 11.09 -1.78 0.06
CA LYS A 48 11.68 -0.93 -0.99
C LYS A 48 10.62 -0.11 -1.73
N PHE A 49 9.85 0.65 -0.96
CA PHE A 49 8.77 1.47 -1.51
C PHE A 49 9.33 2.59 -2.39
N TYR A 50 8.67 2.78 -3.52
CA TYR A 50 8.76 3.96 -4.37
C TYR A 50 7.33 4.45 -4.59
N PHE A 51 7.05 5.74 -4.51
CA PHE A 51 5.71 6.23 -4.81
C PHE A 51 5.79 7.43 -5.77
N PHE A 52 4.76 7.57 -6.58
CA PHE A 52 4.60 8.68 -7.49
C PHE A 52 3.09 8.94 -7.64
N ASN A 53 2.66 10.19 -7.47
CA ASN A 53 1.25 10.55 -7.46
C ASN A 53 0.45 9.68 -6.46
N ASN A 54 -0.64 9.05 -6.91
CA ASN A 54 -1.49 8.16 -6.13
C ASN A 54 -1.04 6.68 -6.17
N ILE A 55 0.17 6.39 -6.66
CA ILE A 55 0.66 5.02 -6.84
C ILE A 55 1.83 4.76 -5.89
N LEU A 56 1.70 3.72 -5.07
CA LEU A 56 2.76 3.16 -4.24
C LEU A 56 3.26 1.85 -4.88
N VAL A 57 4.56 1.74 -5.10
CA VAL A 57 5.21 0.58 -5.71
C VAL A 57 6.09 -0.08 -4.66
N SER A 58 5.92 -1.39 -4.47
CA SER A 58 6.84 -2.23 -3.70
C SER A 58 7.68 -3.07 -4.65
N ASN A 59 8.99 -2.80 -4.68
CA ASN A 59 9.95 -3.55 -5.48
C ASN A 59 10.39 -4.89 -4.84
N ASN A 60 9.87 -5.18 -3.65
CA ASN A 60 10.10 -6.43 -2.93
C ASN A 60 8.75 -6.90 -2.35
N TYR A 61 7.81 -7.20 -3.24
CA TYR A 61 6.46 -7.52 -2.83
C TYR A 61 6.40 -8.87 -2.09
N SER A 62 5.67 -8.89 -0.99
CA SER A 62 5.23 -10.11 -0.32
C SER A 62 3.85 -9.87 0.27
N LYS A 63 3.17 -10.94 0.71
CA LYS A 63 1.90 -10.82 1.43
C LYS A 63 2.02 -9.94 2.69
N ASP A 64 3.21 -9.73 3.22
CA ASP A 64 3.43 -8.85 4.37
C ASP A 64 3.31 -7.37 4.02
N VAL A 65 3.49 -6.99 2.75
CA VAL A 65 3.21 -5.62 2.28
C VAL A 65 1.74 -5.27 2.49
N LEU A 66 0.83 -6.20 2.15
CA LEU A 66 -0.62 -6.00 2.36
C LEU A 66 -0.95 -5.82 3.84
N LYS A 67 -0.34 -6.63 4.70
CA LYS A 67 -0.51 -6.51 6.16
C LYS A 67 0.04 -5.19 6.69
N PHE A 68 1.21 -4.77 6.20
CA PHE A 68 1.84 -3.51 6.55
C PHE A 68 0.94 -2.32 6.19
N LEU A 69 0.43 -2.28 4.95
CA LEU A 69 -0.46 -1.23 4.47
C LEU A 69 -1.77 -1.19 5.25
N LYS A 70 -2.41 -2.34 5.52
CA LYS A 70 -3.61 -2.42 6.37
C LYS A 70 -3.35 -1.90 7.79
N LYS A 71 -2.23 -2.29 8.38
CA LYS A 71 -1.84 -1.83 9.73
C LYS A 71 -1.58 -0.33 9.75
N GLY A 72 -0.90 0.19 8.72
CA GLY A 72 -0.64 1.62 8.57
C GLY A 72 -1.92 2.43 8.37
N ALA A 73 -2.85 1.94 7.54
CA ALA A 73 -4.17 2.54 7.35
C ALA A 73 -4.97 2.60 8.65
N LYS A 74 -5.02 1.50 9.39
CA LYS A 74 -5.72 1.44 10.68
C LYS A 74 -5.16 2.46 11.68
N LYS A 75 -3.83 2.65 11.70
CA LYS A 75 -3.19 3.68 12.52
C LYS A 75 -3.49 5.11 12.05
N ALA A 76 -3.63 5.29 10.73
CA ALA A 76 -4.02 6.55 10.11
C ALA A 76 -5.53 6.86 10.19
N GLY A 77 -6.34 5.96 10.78
CA GLY A 77 -7.77 6.17 11.00
C GLY A 77 -8.68 5.75 9.84
N PHE A 78 -8.24 4.86 8.96
CA PHE A 78 -9.06 4.34 7.86
C PHE A 78 -8.78 2.86 7.57
N GLU A 79 -9.62 2.23 6.75
CA GLU A 79 -9.45 0.84 6.33
C GLU A 79 -9.12 0.76 4.83
N ILE A 80 -8.34 -0.26 4.45
CA ILE A 80 -8.03 -0.54 3.04
C ILE A 80 -8.67 -1.85 2.62
N GLU A 81 -9.38 -1.79 1.51
CA GLU A 81 -9.83 -2.96 0.75
C GLU A 81 -9.00 -3.08 -0.54
N PHE A 82 -8.38 -4.24 -0.74
CA PHE A 82 -7.52 -4.48 -1.89
C PHE A 82 -8.28 -5.19 -2.99
N VAL A 83 -8.24 -4.62 -4.20
CA VAL A 83 -8.83 -5.22 -5.39
C VAL A 83 -7.71 -5.55 -6.38
N GLU A 84 -7.57 -6.82 -6.72
CA GLU A 84 -6.57 -7.24 -7.70
C GLU A 84 -7.03 -6.87 -9.11
N LYS A 85 -6.28 -5.99 -9.78
CA LYS A 85 -6.50 -5.67 -11.19
C LYS A 85 -5.87 -6.79 -12.03
N LYS A 86 -6.71 -7.61 -12.67
CA LYS A 86 -6.25 -8.49 -13.76
C LYS A 86 -5.93 -7.61 -14.96
N ARG A 87 -4.71 -7.75 -15.47
CA ARG A 87 -4.25 -7.05 -16.66
C ARG A 87 -4.34 -7.96 -17.87
#